data_AF-A0A2V2GKZ3-F1
#
_entry.id   AF-A0A2V2GKZ3-F1
#
_cell.length_a   1.000
_cell.length_b   1.000
_cell.length_c   1.000
_cell.angle_alpha   90.00
_cell.angle_beta   90.00
_cell.angle_gamma   90.00
#
_symmetry.space_group_name_H-M   'P 1'
#
loop_
_entity.id
_entity.type
_entity.pdbx_description
1 polymer ?
#
loop_
_entity_poly.entity_id
_entity_poly.type
_entity_poly.pdbx_seq_one_letter_code
_entity_poly.pdbx_strand_id
1 'polypeptide(L)'
;MNFGKSVRESVELCVKTLEEISTAEKELAAERKAGKIAPADAEAKFAELVRARADALGTVNTRIERDRLAHHAAVDKWNIADGTKIDEGDLKLLQADFHFDPAQFQALCDKHRDNATMLQLLAEYSEKHRDWNLTADRPIGAQARKDAFDRFCRDASSAARDPNSLHAALWLSGNGTAESVFIDY
;
A
#
# COMPACT_ATOMS: atom_id res chain seq x y z
N MET A 1 -6.97 -9.43 -2.60
CA MET A 1 -5.64 -9.12 -3.18
C MET A 1 -4.97 -8.07 -2.30
N ASN A 2 -3.71 -8.30 -1.91
CA ASN A 2 -2.98 -7.38 -1.06
C ASN A 2 -2.10 -6.43 -1.90
N PHE A 3 -2.61 -5.24 -2.17
CA PHE A 3 -1.92 -4.25 -3.01
C PHE A 3 -0.64 -3.71 -2.34
N GLY A 4 -0.66 -3.52 -1.02
CA GLY A 4 0.50 -3.06 -0.26
C GLY A 4 1.68 -4.01 -0.38
N LYS A 5 1.42 -5.32 -0.30
CA LYS A 5 2.42 -6.37 -0.51
C LYS A 5 2.98 -6.38 -1.94
N SER A 6 2.11 -6.26 -2.94
CA SER A 6 2.51 -6.20 -4.36
C SER A 6 3.45 -5.01 -4.66
N VAL A 7 3.15 -3.85 -4.08
CA VAL A 7 4.02 -2.65 -4.17
C VAL A 7 5.38 -2.90 -3.52
N ARG A 8 5.41 -3.52 -2.33
CA ARG A 8 6.67 -3.87 -1.64
C ARG A 8 7.55 -4.78 -2.48
N GLU A 9 7.00 -5.89 -2.95
CA GLU A 9 7.73 -6.85 -3.78
C GLU A 9 8.29 -6.18 -5.04
N SER A 10 7.54 -5.25 -5.63
CA SER A 10 7.98 -4.50 -6.81
C SER A 10 9.14 -3.54 -6.49
N VAL A 11 9.12 -2.87 -5.34
CA VAL A 11 10.22 -1.99 -4.92
C VAL A 11 11.46 -2.79 -4.54
N GLU A 12 11.31 -3.86 -3.77
CA GLU A 12 12.43 -4.75 -3.38
C GLU A 12 13.15 -5.31 -4.60
N LEU A 13 12.40 -5.75 -5.62
CA LEU A 13 12.97 -6.19 -6.88
C LEU A 13 13.74 -5.06 -7.59
N CYS A 14 13.18 -3.86 -7.63
CA CYS A 14 13.85 -2.71 -8.25
C CYS A 14 15.16 -2.35 -7.53
N VAL A 15 15.13 -2.30 -6.19
CA VAL A 15 16.31 -2.01 -5.36
C VAL A 15 17.42 -3.02 -5.65
N LYS A 16 17.09 -4.31 -5.67
CA LYS A 16 18.06 -5.37 -6.01
C LYS A 16 18.67 -5.17 -7.40
N THR A 17 17.85 -4.87 -8.41
CA THR A 17 18.35 -4.57 -9.76
C THR A 17 19.26 -3.33 -9.78
N LEU A 18 18.95 -2.29 -9.01
CA LEU A 18 19.79 -1.09 -8.91
C LEU A 18 21.13 -1.36 -8.21
N GLU A 19 21.17 -2.28 -7.24
CA GLU A 19 22.40 -2.73 -6.59
C GLU A 19 23.31 -3.51 -7.57
N GLU A 20 22.74 -4.39 -8.38
CA GLU A 20 23.43 -5.11 -9.44
C GLU A 20 24.02 -4.14 -10.47
N ILE A 21 23.24 -3.14 -10.91
CA ILE A 21 23.70 -2.08 -11.82
C ILE A 21 24.84 -1.27 -11.17
N SER A 22 24.70 -0.88 -9.91
CA SER A 22 25.75 -0.11 -9.21
C SER A 22 27.05 -0.90 -9.07
N THR A 23 26.96 -2.22 -8.92
CA THR A 23 28.14 -3.10 -8.91
C THR A 23 28.81 -3.11 -10.28
N ALA A 24 28.03 -3.28 -11.36
CA ALA A 24 28.56 -3.22 -12.73
C ALA A 24 29.18 -1.84 -13.08
N GLU A 25 28.60 -0.74 -12.60
CA GLU A 25 29.16 0.62 -12.75
C GLU A 25 30.56 0.72 -12.09
N LYS A 26 30.73 0.15 -10.90
CA LYS A 26 32.03 0.14 -10.18
C LYS A 26 33.06 -0.74 -10.89
N GLU A 27 32.66 -1.91 -11.38
CA GLU A 27 33.53 -2.81 -12.14
C GLU A 27 34.00 -2.15 -13.44
N LEU A 28 33.09 -1.53 -14.19
CA LEU A 28 33.42 -0.79 -15.41
C LEU A 28 34.41 0.35 -15.13
N ALA A 29 34.22 1.08 -14.04
CA ALA A 29 35.15 2.13 -13.61
C ALA A 29 36.55 1.57 -13.28
N ALA A 30 36.62 0.39 -12.65
CA ALA A 30 37.87 -0.29 -12.36
C ALA A 30 38.58 -0.80 -13.63
N GLU A 31 37.85 -1.39 -14.58
CA GLU A 31 38.38 -1.82 -15.90
C GLU A 31 38.96 -0.64 -16.68
N ARG A 32 38.24 0.50 -16.70
CA ARG A 32 38.70 1.73 -17.34
C ARG A 32 39.98 2.26 -16.70
N LYS A 33 40.04 2.30 -15.37
CA LYS A 33 41.25 2.74 -14.63
C LYS A 33 42.44 1.82 -14.88
N ALA A 34 42.20 0.52 -15.05
CA ALA A 34 43.23 -0.48 -15.34
C ALA A 34 43.65 -0.54 -16.81
N GLY A 35 43.02 0.24 -17.70
CA GLY A 35 43.31 0.21 -19.15
C GLY A 35 42.88 -1.10 -19.83
N LYS A 36 41.95 -1.85 -19.23
CA LYS A 36 41.50 -3.17 -19.71
C LYS A 36 40.39 -3.10 -20.77
N ILE A 37 39.83 -1.92 -21.00
CA ILE A 37 38.73 -1.66 -21.92
C ILE A 37 39.02 -0.43 -22.76
N ALA A 38 38.67 -0.48 -24.05
CA ALA A 38 38.81 0.67 -24.93
C ALA A 38 37.82 1.77 -24.51
N PRO A 39 38.17 3.07 -24.66
CA PRO A 39 37.28 4.16 -24.28
C PRO A 39 35.89 4.11 -24.90
N ALA A 40 35.79 3.75 -26.18
CA ALA A 40 34.52 3.63 -26.90
C ALA A 40 33.62 2.52 -26.33
N ASP A 41 34.21 1.36 -26.02
CA ASP A 41 33.48 0.23 -25.43
C ASP A 41 33.01 0.55 -24.00
N ALA A 42 33.83 1.29 -23.24
CA ALA A 42 33.46 1.72 -21.90
C ALA A 42 32.30 2.72 -21.92
N GLU A 43 32.28 3.64 -22.89
CA GLU A 43 31.19 4.60 -23.08
C GLU A 43 29.89 3.90 -23.50
N ALA A 44 29.97 2.92 -24.41
CA ALA A 44 28.82 2.11 -24.82
C ALA A 44 28.21 1.35 -23.63
N LYS A 45 29.03 0.63 -22.86
CA LYS A 45 28.59 -0.09 -21.64
C LYS A 45 27.98 0.85 -20.60
N PHE A 46 28.58 2.02 -20.40
CA PHE A 46 28.03 3.01 -19.47
C PHE A 46 26.65 3.50 -19.91
N ALA A 47 26.47 3.78 -21.21
CA ALA A 47 25.18 4.17 -21.76
C ALA A 47 24.11 3.08 -21.59
N GLU A 48 24.48 1.80 -21.73
CA GLU A 48 23.59 0.67 -21.46
C GLU A 48 23.17 0.61 -19.98
N LEU A 49 24.11 0.79 -19.04
CA LEU A 49 23.80 0.82 -17.60
C LEU A 49 22.88 1.98 -17.23
N VAL A 50 23.07 3.16 -17.84
CA VAL A 50 22.17 4.31 -17.65
C VAL A 50 20.75 4.00 -18.15
N ARG A 51 20.61 3.35 -19.31
CA ARG A 51 19.30 2.92 -19.82
C ARG A 51 18.66 1.88 -18.91
N ALA A 52 19.41 0.85 -18.51
CA ALA A 52 18.93 -0.20 -17.61
C ALA A 52 18.42 0.37 -16.29
N ARG A 53 19.11 1.37 -15.73
CA ARG A 53 18.68 2.10 -14.53
C ARG A 53 17.36 2.83 -14.76
N ALA A 54 17.23 3.56 -15.87
CA ALA A 54 16.00 4.26 -16.22
C ALA A 54 14.83 3.29 -16.43
N ASP A 55 15.06 2.15 -17.08
CA ASP A 55 14.06 1.12 -17.34
C ASP A 55 13.59 0.43 -16.06
N ALA A 56 14.51 0.13 -15.12
CA ALA A 56 14.18 -0.43 -13.82
C ALA A 56 13.26 0.52 -13.03
N LEU A 57 13.61 1.81 -12.98
CA LEU A 57 12.80 2.85 -12.34
C LEU A 57 11.45 3.07 -13.04
N GLY A 58 11.42 3.05 -14.37
CA GLY A 58 10.17 3.15 -15.14
C GLY A 58 9.24 1.97 -14.88
N THR A 59 9.79 0.76 -14.82
CA THR A 59 9.04 -0.48 -14.58
C THR A 59 8.39 -0.47 -13.20
N VAL A 60 9.15 -0.14 -12.14
CA VAL A 60 8.59 -0.12 -10.78
C VAL A 60 7.53 0.95 -10.62
N ASN A 61 7.74 2.16 -11.15
CA ASN A 61 6.74 3.23 -11.06
C ASN A 61 5.45 2.87 -11.82
N THR A 62 5.56 2.20 -12.96
CA THR A 62 4.39 1.70 -13.70
C THR A 62 3.61 0.66 -12.88
N ARG A 63 4.29 -0.25 -12.18
CA ARG A 63 3.65 -1.23 -11.30
C ARG A 63 2.99 -0.59 -10.09
N ILE A 64 3.67 0.35 -9.43
CA ILE A 64 3.13 1.12 -8.31
C ILE A 64 1.83 1.82 -8.72
N GLU A 65 1.83 2.52 -9.85
CA GLU A 65 0.64 3.25 -10.31
C GLU A 65 -0.50 2.30 -10.68
N ARG A 66 -0.21 1.18 -11.34
CA ARG A 66 -1.19 0.14 -11.62
C ARG A 66 -1.85 -0.36 -10.33
N ASP A 67 -1.05 -0.67 -9.31
CA ASP A 67 -1.55 -1.19 -8.04
C ASP A 67 -2.33 -0.12 -7.27
N ARG A 68 -1.93 1.15 -7.35
CA ARG A 68 -2.66 2.30 -6.79
C ARG A 68 -4.05 2.45 -7.39
N LEU A 69 -4.16 2.41 -8.71
CA LEU A 69 -5.44 2.48 -9.41
C LEU A 69 -6.33 1.28 -9.11
N ALA A 70 -5.76 0.07 -9.09
CA ALA A 70 -6.49 -1.16 -8.76
C ALA A 70 -6.96 -1.16 -7.29
N HIS A 71 -6.14 -0.68 -6.37
CA HIS A 71 -6.52 -0.48 -4.97
C HIS A 71 -7.69 0.51 -4.87
N HIS A 72 -7.65 1.64 -5.57
CA HIS A 72 -8.75 2.62 -5.55
C HIS A 72 -10.07 1.99 -6.03
N ALA A 73 -10.02 1.25 -7.14
CA ALA A 73 -11.19 0.53 -7.66
C ALA A 73 -11.73 -0.52 -6.67
N ALA A 74 -10.83 -1.23 -5.98
CA ALA A 74 -11.21 -2.21 -4.96
C ALA A 74 -11.86 -1.54 -3.74
N VAL A 75 -11.31 -0.42 -3.27
CA VAL A 75 -11.90 0.39 -2.19
C VAL A 75 -13.27 0.95 -2.60
N ASP A 76 -13.41 1.44 -3.83
CA ASP A 76 -14.70 1.92 -4.33
C ASP A 76 -15.74 0.81 -4.35
N LYS A 77 -15.39 -0.38 -4.87
CA LYS A 77 -16.28 -1.55 -4.88
C LYS A 77 -16.65 -1.99 -3.46
N TRP A 78 -15.68 -1.98 -2.55
CA TRP A 78 -15.91 -2.28 -1.14
C TRP A 78 -16.94 -1.30 -0.54
N ASN A 79 -16.80 -0.01 -0.82
CA ASN A 79 -17.61 1.07 -0.27
C ASN A 79 -19.01 1.24 -0.90
N ILE A 80 -19.32 0.55 -2.00
CA ILE A 80 -20.66 0.55 -2.58
C ILE A 80 -21.65 -0.08 -1.58
N ALA A 81 -22.70 0.68 -1.26
CA ALA A 81 -23.84 0.21 -0.49
C ALA A 81 -24.54 -0.92 -1.26
N ASP A 82 -24.63 -2.08 -0.61
CA ASP A 82 -25.10 -3.30 -1.24
C ASP A 82 -25.90 -4.10 -0.22
N GLY A 83 -27.21 -4.20 -0.44
CA GLY A 83 -28.13 -4.93 0.45
C GLY A 83 -27.79 -6.40 0.59
N THR A 84 -27.07 -7.01 -0.36
CA THR A 84 -26.62 -8.40 -0.26
C THR A 84 -25.51 -8.59 0.77
N LYS A 85 -24.85 -7.49 1.19
CA LYS A 85 -23.85 -7.49 2.26
C LYS A 85 -24.48 -7.35 3.64
N ILE A 86 -25.80 -7.21 3.76
CA ILE A 86 -26.44 -7.08 5.07
C ILE A 86 -26.48 -8.43 5.79
N ASP A 87 -25.89 -8.49 6.98
CA ASP A 87 -26.09 -9.63 7.89
C ASP A 87 -27.46 -9.48 8.57
N GLU A 88 -28.42 -10.31 8.18
CA GLU A 88 -29.79 -10.25 8.70
C GLU A 88 -29.89 -10.50 10.21
N GLY A 89 -28.96 -11.27 10.78
CA GLY A 89 -28.95 -11.57 12.21
C GLY A 89 -28.55 -10.34 13.01
N ASP A 90 -27.47 -9.69 12.61
CA ASP A 90 -26.99 -8.48 13.27
C ASP A 90 -27.91 -7.29 12.98
N LEU A 91 -28.48 -7.19 11.78
CA LEU A 91 -29.47 -6.17 11.46
C LEU A 91 -30.68 -6.24 12.41
N LYS A 92 -31.15 -7.44 12.76
CA LYS A 92 -32.25 -7.60 13.73
C LYS A 92 -31.90 -7.07 15.10
N LEU A 93 -30.65 -7.21 15.56
CA LEU A 93 -30.19 -6.62 16.83
C LEU A 93 -30.24 -5.09 16.77
N LEU A 94 -29.78 -4.49 15.67
CA LEU A 94 -29.86 -3.04 15.46
C LEU A 94 -31.32 -2.55 15.40
N GLN A 95 -32.19 -3.28 14.70
CA GLN A 95 -33.62 -2.94 14.56
C GLN A 95 -34.40 -3.10 15.86
N ALA A 96 -34.03 -4.07 16.70
CA ALA A 96 -34.60 -4.27 18.03
C ALA A 96 -34.10 -3.24 19.06
N ASP A 97 -33.25 -2.30 18.63
CA ASP A 97 -32.61 -1.31 19.46
C ASP A 97 -31.87 -1.91 20.67
N PHE A 98 -31.15 -3.01 20.40
CA PHE A 98 -30.43 -3.75 21.42
C PHE A 98 -29.31 -2.89 22.04
N HIS A 99 -29.35 -2.71 23.36
CA HIS A 99 -28.33 -1.95 24.05
C HIS A 99 -27.03 -2.75 24.18
N PHE A 100 -26.09 -2.50 23.27
CA PHE A 100 -24.73 -3.04 23.33
C PHE A 100 -23.90 -2.34 24.40
N ASP A 101 -23.05 -3.10 25.07
CA ASP A 101 -21.88 -2.50 25.71
C ASP A 101 -20.79 -2.17 24.65
N PRO A 102 -19.79 -1.32 24.97
CA PRO A 102 -18.76 -0.93 24.02
C PRO A 102 -17.94 -2.12 23.46
N ALA A 103 -17.70 -3.16 24.25
CA ALA A 103 -16.92 -4.32 23.80
C ALA A 103 -17.72 -5.19 22.81
N GLN A 104 -19.01 -5.37 23.06
CA GLN A 104 -19.91 -6.05 22.12
C GLN A 104 -20.02 -5.29 20.81
N PHE A 105 -20.14 -3.96 20.88
CA PHE A 105 -20.21 -3.12 19.69
C PHE A 105 -18.89 -3.13 18.89
N GLN A 106 -17.73 -3.10 19.57
CA GLN A 106 -16.43 -3.29 18.93
C GLN A 106 -16.33 -4.65 18.22
N ALA A 107 -16.71 -5.74 18.89
CA ALA A 107 -16.69 -7.08 18.30
C ALA A 107 -17.58 -7.17 17.04
N LEU A 108 -18.71 -6.46 17.05
CA LEU A 108 -19.60 -6.36 15.89
C LEU A 108 -18.97 -5.57 14.74
N CYS A 109 -18.30 -4.45 15.03
CA CYS A 109 -17.51 -3.70 14.03
C CYS A 109 -16.36 -4.54 13.48
N ASP A 110 -15.66 -5.32 14.31
CA ASP A 110 -14.56 -6.18 13.90
C ASP A 110 -15.03 -7.33 13.01
N LYS A 111 -16.17 -7.96 13.34
CA LYS A 111 -16.82 -8.98 12.49
C LYS A 111 -17.08 -8.46 11.08
N HIS A 112 -17.47 -7.19 10.96
CA HIS A 112 -17.85 -6.55 9.69
C HIS A 112 -16.76 -5.65 9.10
N ARG A 113 -15.51 -5.81 9.51
CA ARG A 113 -14.38 -4.94 9.09
C ARG A 113 -14.21 -4.79 7.58
N ASP A 114 -14.56 -5.83 6.82
CA ASP A 114 -14.49 -5.87 5.36
C ASP A 114 -15.85 -5.63 4.67
N ASN A 115 -16.86 -5.22 5.43
CA ASN A 115 -18.21 -4.99 4.96
C ASN A 115 -18.63 -3.53 5.18
N ALA A 116 -18.36 -2.68 4.18
CA ALA A 116 -18.66 -1.25 4.27
C ALA A 116 -20.15 -0.96 4.54
N THR A 117 -21.06 -1.76 3.98
CA THR A 117 -22.51 -1.57 4.18
C THR A 117 -22.91 -1.80 5.64
N MET A 118 -22.44 -2.90 6.25
CA MET A 118 -22.69 -3.13 7.67
C MET A 118 -21.99 -2.10 8.55
N LEU A 119 -20.75 -1.68 8.23
CA LEU A 119 -20.05 -0.65 8.99
C LEU A 119 -20.76 0.72 8.94
N GLN A 120 -21.37 1.07 7.81
CA GLN A 120 -22.20 2.28 7.70
C GLN A 120 -23.43 2.19 8.61
N LEU A 121 -24.14 1.06 8.60
CA LEU A 121 -25.28 0.83 9.49
C LEU A 121 -24.88 0.90 10.98
N LEU A 122 -23.75 0.31 11.34
CA LEU A 122 -23.20 0.37 12.70
C LEU A 122 -22.81 1.80 13.08
N ALA A 123 -22.25 2.57 12.15
CA ALA A 123 -21.94 3.97 12.37
C ALA A 123 -23.19 4.80 12.66
N GLU A 124 -24.22 4.68 11.83
CA GLU A 124 -25.52 5.33 12.03
C GLU A 124 -26.15 4.93 13.37
N TYR A 125 -26.08 3.63 13.73
CA TYR A 125 -26.56 3.13 15.00
C TYR A 125 -25.88 3.84 16.18
N SER A 126 -24.54 3.89 16.20
CA SER A 126 -23.82 4.60 17.26
C SER A 126 -24.15 6.09 17.34
N GLU A 127 -24.41 6.74 16.20
CA GLU A 127 -24.71 8.17 16.13
C GLU A 127 -26.11 8.48 16.64
N LYS A 128 -27.04 7.53 16.51
CA LYS A 128 -28.37 7.60 17.11
C LYS A 128 -28.32 7.40 18.62
N HIS A 129 -27.35 6.64 19.13
CA HIS A 129 -27.19 6.26 20.54
C HIS A 129 -25.93 6.86 21.18
N ARG A 130 -25.72 8.18 21.02
CA ARG A 130 -24.47 8.84 21.46
C ARG A 130 -24.23 8.77 22.98
N ASP A 131 -25.30 8.68 23.75
CA ASP A 131 -25.29 8.56 25.21
C ASP A 131 -24.80 7.18 25.70
N TRP A 132 -24.76 6.18 24.82
CA TRP A 132 -24.32 4.82 25.16
C TRP A 132 -22.81 4.60 25.04
N ASN A 133 -22.06 5.64 24.64
CA ASN A 133 -20.61 5.61 24.52
C ASN A 133 -20.10 4.45 23.65
N LEU A 134 -20.82 4.13 22.57
CA LEU A 134 -20.46 3.11 21.59
C LEU A 134 -19.27 3.58 20.74
N THR A 135 -18.09 3.53 21.34
CA THR A 135 -16.82 3.78 20.66
C THR A 135 -16.34 2.49 20.04
N ALA A 136 -15.98 2.56 18.75
CA ALA A 136 -15.32 1.46 18.07
C ALA A 136 -14.12 2.01 17.30
N ASP A 137 -13.02 1.28 17.32
CA ASP A 137 -11.93 1.42 16.37
C ASP A 137 -12.47 0.99 15.00
N ARG A 138 -13.01 1.95 14.26
CA ARG A 138 -13.61 1.68 12.96
C ARG A 138 -12.52 1.66 11.90
N PRO A 139 -12.63 0.75 10.92
CA PRO A 139 -11.76 0.79 9.77
C PRO A 139 -11.85 2.17 9.12
N ILE A 140 -10.71 2.78 8.82
CA ILE A 140 -10.68 4.11 8.22
C ILE A 140 -11.56 4.14 6.97
N GLY A 141 -12.30 5.24 6.78
CA GLY A 141 -13.25 5.37 5.67
C GLY A 141 -12.57 5.26 4.31
N ALA A 142 -13.35 5.00 3.26
CA ALA A 142 -12.85 4.76 1.90
C ALA A 142 -11.84 5.83 1.44
N GLN A 143 -12.12 7.12 1.66
CA GLN A 143 -11.20 8.19 1.30
C GLN A 143 -9.88 8.12 2.08
N ALA A 144 -9.95 7.88 3.40
CA ALA A 144 -8.74 7.76 4.22
C ALA A 144 -7.89 6.53 3.82
N ARG A 145 -8.51 5.42 3.41
CA ARG A 145 -7.80 4.25 2.84
C ARG A 145 -7.04 4.63 1.58
N LYS A 146 -7.71 5.32 0.65
CA LYS A 146 -7.10 5.82 -0.59
C LYS A 146 -5.95 6.78 -0.30
N ASP A 147 -6.16 7.77 0.57
CA ASP A 147 -5.13 8.75 0.93
C ASP A 147 -3.90 8.10 1.59
N ALA A 148 -4.13 7.10 2.45
CA ALA A 148 -3.05 6.33 3.07
C ALA A 148 -2.27 5.53 2.02
N PHE A 149 -2.97 4.91 1.07
CA PHE A 149 -2.33 4.16 -0.02
C PHE A 149 -1.58 5.07 -0.99
N ASP A 150 -2.13 6.24 -1.34
CA ASP A 150 -1.47 7.25 -2.18
C ASP A 150 -0.17 7.75 -1.55
N ARG A 151 -0.16 8.00 -0.23
CA ARG A 151 1.07 8.34 0.51
C ARG A 151 2.07 7.19 0.45
N PHE A 152 1.62 5.97 0.72
CA PHE A 152 2.46 4.78 0.67
C PHE A 152 3.11 4.56 -0.71
N CYS A 153 2.34 4.70 -1.80
CA CYS A 153 2.86 4.62 -3.18
C CYS A 153 3.87 5.73 -3.50
N ARG A 154 3.63 6.95 -3.01
CA ARG A 154 4.57 8.07 -3.20
C ARG A 154 5.90 7.79 -2.51
N ASP A 155 5.85 7.30 -1.27
CA ASP A 155 7.05 6.94 -0.50
C ASP A 155 7.76 5.74 -1.14
N ALA A 156 7.01 4.77 -1.68
CA ALA A 156 7.54 3.65 -2.46
C ALA A 156 8.34 4.11 -3.68
N SER A 157 7.77 5.04 -4.47
CA SER A 157 8.45 5.63 -5.62
C SER A 157 9.72 6.41 -5.21
N SER A 158 9.69 7.07 -4.05
CA SER A 158 10.86 7.77 -3.50
C SER A 158 11.94 6.79 -3.07
N ALA A 159 11.55 5.72 -2.36
CA ALA A 159 12.45 4.67 -1.91
C ALA A 159 13.13 3.95 -3.09
N ALA A 160 12.38 3.66 -4.16
CA ALA A 160 12.97 3.07 -5.36
C ALA A 160 13.97 4.01 -6.08
N ARG A 161 13.72 5.32 -6.06
CA ARG A 161 14.58 6.32 -6.71
C ARG A 161 15.91 6.50 -5.98
N ASP A 162 15.88 6.51 -4.65
CA ASP A 162 17.07 6.63 -3.82
C ASP A 162 17.12 5.55 -2.72
N PRO A 163 17.48 4.30 -3.09
CA PRO A 163 17.46 3.16 -2.17
C PRO A 163 18.43 3.28 -0.99
N ASN A 164 19.47 4.11 -1.11
CA ASN A 164 20.51 4.27 -0.10
C ASN A 164 20.15 5.35 0.94
N SER A 165 19.01 6.02 0.79
CA SER A 165 18.54 7.03 1.75
C SER A 165 18.03 6.40 3.05
N LEU A 166 18.12 7.16 4.15
CA LEU A 166 17.49 6.77 5.42
C LEU A 166 15.97 6.56 5.26
N HIS A 167 15.33 7.38 4.42
CA HIS A 167 13.91 7.25 4.12
C HIS A 167 13.59 5.90 3.47
N ALA A 168 14.37 5.49 2.46
CA ALA A 168 14.20 4.19 1.82
C ALA A 168 14.40 3.04 2.81
N ALA A 169 15.42 3.12 3.66
CA ALA A 169 15.65 2.10 4.70
C ALA A 169 14.46 1.97 5.67
N LEU A 170 13.90 3.09 6.12
CA LEU A 170 12.70 3.09 6.98
C LEU A 170 11.50 2.47 6.26
N TRP A 171 11.24 2.87 5.02
CA TRP A 171 10.14 2.34 4.22
C TRP A 171 10.27 0.82 3.98
N LEU A 172 11.46 0.35 3.56
CA LEU A 172 11.75 -1.06 3.31
C LEU A 172 11.62 -1.91 4.58
N SER A 173 12.08 -1.39 5.73
CA SER A 173 11.89 -2.05 7.04
C SER A 173 10.43 -2.09 7.51
N GLY A 174 9.56 -1.31 6.87
CA GLY A 174 8.15 -1.17 7.21
C GLY A 174 7.82 -0.35 8.44
N ASN A 175 8.83 0.29 9.05
CA ASN A 175 8.62 1.22 10.12
C ASN A 175 7.73 2.40 9.69
N GLY A 176 6.67 2.65 10.46
CA GLY A 176 5.73 3.75 10.21
C GLY A 176 4.73 3.51 9.07
N THR A 177 4.67 2.30 8.50
CA THR A 177 3.64 1.97 7.50
C THR A 177 2.31 1.67 8.19
N ALA A 178 1.24 2.36 7.78
CA ALA A 178 -0.10 2.11 8.31
C ALA A 178 -0.61 0.72 7.89
N GLU A 179 -1.14 -0.08 8.82
CA GLU A 179 -1.66 -1.43 8.52
C GLU A 179 -2.77 -1.43 7.47
N SER A 180 -3.50 -0.32 7.35
CA SER A 180 -4.59 -0.15 6.38
C SER A 180 -4.17 -0.34 4.92
N VAL A 181 -2.88 -0.20 4.58
CA VAL A 181 -2.38 -0.41 3.21
C VAL A 181 -2.23 -1.89 2.85
N PHE A 182 -2.29 -2.77 3.86
CA PHE A 182 -2.18 -4.23 3.71
C PHE A 182 -3.52 -4.94 3.85
N ILE A 183 -4.63 -4.23 3.77
CA ILE A 183 -5.96 -4.84 3.76
C ILE A 183 -6.15 -5.66 2.48
N ASP A 184 -6.74 -6.84 2.63
CA ASP A 184 -7.19 -7.66 1.52
C ASP A 184 -8.57 -7.22 1.05
N TYR A 185 -8.70 -7.01 -0.26
CA TYR A 185 -9.95 -6.69 -0.95
C TYR A 185 -10.37 -7.81 -1.91
#